data_AF-A0A934B3P7-F1
#
_entry.id   AF-A0A934B3P7-F1
#
_cell.length_a   1.000
_cell.length_b   1.000
_cell.length_c   1.000
_cell.angle_alpha   90.00
_cell.angle_beta   90.00
_cell.angle_gamma   90.00
#
_symmetry.space_group_name_H-M   'P 1'
#
loop_
_entity.id
_entity.type
_entity.pdbx_description
1 polymer ?
#
loop_
_entity_poly.entity_id
_entity_poly.type
_entity_poly.pdbx_seq_one_letter_code
_entity_poly.pdbx_strand_id
1 'polypeptide(L)'
;MTMMRMTVLAPLFCAALMLSACAESIHQVQRDTELLGAPFGLEKEIDTSISFADLKRAPSEYVGRTVMIGGNVIKAKRTEAGTELEILQLPTEKEGTLTEERLRSEGRFLAVREQFLDPASLPQGTPITIIGTVKGETTRQLDESDYTYPIL
;
A
#
# COMPACT_ATOMS: atom_id res chain seq x y z
N MET A 1 0.82 -88.99 -27.15
CA MET A 1 1.12 -88.30 -28.41
C MET A 1 0.98 -86.81 -28.18
N THR A 2 2.04 -86.06 -28.52
CA THR A 2 2.03 -84.62 -28.87
C THR A 2 1.80 -83.63 -27.72
N MET A 3 2.88 -83.02 -27.21
CA MET A 3 3.27 -81.60 -27.31
C MET A 3 2.30 -80.62 -26.62
N MET A 4 2.73 -79.63 -25.83
CA MET A 4 3.51 -78.48 -26.31
C MET A 4 4.04 -77.68 -25.09
N ARG A 5 5.27 -77.18 -25.21
CA ARG A 5 5.89 -76.16 -24.33
C ARG A 5 5.18 -74.82 -24.45
N MET A 6 5.09 -74.05 -23.37
CA MET A 6 5.03 -72.58 -23.40
C MET A 6 5.54 -72.06 -22.04
N THR A 7 6.85 -71.79 -21.96
CA THR A 7 7.44 -70.43 -21.90
C THR A 7 6.98 -69.59 -20.73
N VAL A 8 7.89 -69.50 -19.75
CA VAL A 8 7.93 -68.56 -18.63
C VAL A 8 7.97 -67.13 -19.18
N LEU A 9 6.99 -66.31 -18.82
CA LEU A 9 6.99 -64.86 -19.05
C LEU A 9 7.06 -64.15 -17.68
N ALA A 10 8.04 -63.27 -17.57
CA ALA A 10 8.51 -62.57 -16.37
C ALA A 10 7.42 -61.75 -15.64
N PRO A 11 7.58 -61.48 -14.32
CA PRO A 11 6.61 -60.72 -13.56
C PRO A 11 6.67 -59.22 -13.93
N LEU A 12 5.59 -58.75 -14.55
CA LEU A 12 5.19 -57.34 -14.52
C LEU A 12 4.77 -56.98 -13.09
N PHE A 13 5.48 -56.05 -12.46
CA PHE A 13 4.96 -54.73 -12.08
C PHE A 13 6.04 -54.00 -11.28
N CYS A 14 6.79 -53.15 -11.99
CA CYS A 14 7.67 -52.17 -11.39
C CYS A 14 6.91 -51.29 -10.40
N ALA A 15 7.55 -51.07 -9.26
CA ALA A 15 7.16 -50.12 -8.23
C ALA A 15 6.90 -48.73 -8.82
N ALA A 16 5.69 -48.20 -8.59
CA ALA A 16 5.35 -46.81 -8.81
C ALA A 16 4.73 -46.25 -7.52
N LEU A 17 5.54 -46.11 -6.47
CA LEU A 17 5.24 -45.28 -5.31
C LEU A 17 5.67 -43.84 -5.63
N MET A 18 4.81 -43.12 -6.35
CA MET A 18 4.90 -41.66 -6.46
C MET A 18 3.84 -41.07 -5.54
N LEU A 19 4.18 -40.90 -4.26
CA LEU A 19 3.45 -40.02 -3.36
C LEU A 19 3.66 -38.59 -3.86
N SER A 20 2.73 -38.09 -4.66
CA SER A 20 2.71 -36.70 -5.10
C SER A 20 2.42 -35.79 -3.90
N ALA A 21 3.47 -35.35 -3.22
CA ALA A 21 3.44 -34.20 -2.34
C ALA A 21 3.50 -32.94 -3.23
N CYS A 22 2.34 -32.46 -3.69
CA CYS A 22 2.25 -31.09 -4.20
C CYS A 22 1.96 -30.19 -3.00
N ALA A 23 3.03 -29.54 -2.53
CA ALA A 23 2.96 -28.46 -1.55
C ALA A 23 1.96 -27.40 -2.01
N GLU A 24 0.99 -27.06 -1.15
CA GLU A 24 0.18 -25.87 -1.30
C GLU A 24 1.12 -24.66 -1.24
N SER A 25 1.30 -23.98 -2.37
CA SER A 25 2.17 -22.81 -2.42
C SER A 25 1.50 -21.67 -1.66
N ILE A 26 2.17 -21.19 -0.61
CA ILE A 26 1.81 -19.99 0.17
C ILE A 26 1.82 -18.71 -0.69
N HIS A 27 2.29 -18.80 -1.95
CA HIS A 27 2.56 -17.67 -2.82
C HIS A 27 1.34 -17.06 -3.55
N GLN A 28 0.13 -17.60 -3.36
CA GLN A 28 -1.06 -17.20 -4.12
C GLN A 28 -2.04 -16.31 -3.35
N VAL A 29 -1.84 -16.10 -2.04
CA VAL A 29 -2.73 -15.28 -1.19
C VAL A 29 -2.61 -13.77 -1.49
N GLN A 30 -1.60 -13.33 -2.24
CA GLN A 30 -1.34 -11.91 -2.48
C GLN A 30 -2.18 -11.26 -3.60
N ARG A 31 -3.10 -11.99 -4.26
CA ARG A 31 -3.76 -11.49 -5.49
C ARG A 31 -5.17 -10.91 -5.29
N ASP A 32 -5.73 -10.97 -4.09
CA ASP A 32 -7.11 -10.49 -3.84
C ASP A 32 -7.17 -9.07 -3.23
N THR A 33 -6.03 -8.40 -2.99
CA THR A 33 -5.97 -7.07 -2.36
C THR A 33 -6.02 -5.93 -3.39
N GLU A 34 -7.00 -5.93 -4.30
CA GLU A 34 -7.06 -4.94 -5.39
C GLU A 34 -7.92 -3.70 -5.10
N LEU A 35 -8.56 -3.58 -3.92
CA LEU A 35 -9.53 -2.51 -3.73
C LEU A 35 -8.95 -1.19 -3.16
N LEU A 36 -7.81 -1.23 -2.45
CA LEU A 36 -7.28 -0.06 -1.74
C LEU A 36 -5.73 0.06 -1.73
N GLY A 37 -4.97 -0.93 -2.23
CA GLY A 37 -3.49 -0.87 -2.15
C GLY A 37 -2.92 -0.82 -0.72
N ALA A 38 -3.75 -1.10 0.29
CA ALA A 38 -3.37 -1.11 1.70
C ALA A 38 -2.75 -2.46 2.12
N PRO A 39 -1.83 -2.49 3.10
CA PRO A 39 -1.35 -3.73 3.70
C PRO A 39 -2.48 -4.49 4.39
N PHE A 40 -2.45 -5.82 4.27
CA PHE A 40 -3.43 -6.73 4.88
C PHE A 40 -3.60 -6.47 6.38
N GLY A 41 -4.85 -6.28 6.82
CA GLY A 41 -5.23 -6.10 8.21
C GLY A 41 -5.49 -4.64 8.62
N LEU A 42 -5.04 -3.67 7.82
CA LEU A 42 -5.29 -2.23 8.09
C LEU A 42 -6.59 -1.74 7.46
N GLU A 43 -7.20 -2.49 6.55
CA GLU A 43 -8.38 -2.05 5.79
C GLU A 43 -9.59 -1.74 6.70
N LYS A 44 -9.69 -2.43 7.84
CA LYS A 44 -10.79 -2.22 8.80
C LYS A 44 -10.63 -0.96 9.64
N GLU A 45 -9.43 -0.42 9.72
CA GLU A 45 -9.12 0.77 10.51
C GLU A 45 -9.17 2.05 9.67
N ILE A 46 -9.04 1.92 8.35
CA ILE A 46 -9.08 3.04 7.40
C ILE A 46 -10.53 3.51 7.24
N ASP A 47 -10.78 4.77 7.57
CA ASP A 47 -12.04 5.46 7.32
C ASP A 47 -12.07 5.95 5.86
N THR A 48 -12.70 5.15 4.99
CA THR A 48 -12.84 5.46 3.56
C THR A 48 -13.93 6.48 3.26
N SER A 49 -14.69 6.94 4.27
CA SER A 49 -15.73 7.95 4.09
C SER A 49 -15.20 9.39 4.08
N ILE A 50 -13.96 9.58 4.54
CA ILE A 50 -13.31 10.89 4.62
C ILE A 50 -12.58 11.17 3.30
N SER A 51 -13.08 12.13 2.52
CA SER A 51 -12.37 12.62 1.34
C SER A 51 -11.21 13.53 1.72
N PHE A 52 -10.21 13.66 0.85
CA PHE A 52 -9.12 14.61 1.10
C PHE A 52 -9.62 16.06 1.12
N ALA A 53 -10.55 16.43 0.23
CA ALA A 53 -11.20 17.75 0.27
C ALA A 53 -11.84 18.08 1.63
N ASP A 54 -12.53 17.10 2.24
CA ASP A 54 -13.15 17.29 3.55
C ASP A 54 -12.11 17.37 4.65
N LEU A 55 -11.12 16.47 4.64
CA LEU A 55 -9.99 16.52 5.57
C LEU A 55 -9.27 17.86 5.51
N LYS A 56 -8.99 18.39 4.31
CA LYS A 56 -8.32 19.67 4.12
C LYS A 56 -9.15 20.84 4.62
N ARG A 57 -10.48 20.76 4.52
CA ARG A 57 -11.39 21.83 4.96
C ARG A 57 -11.47 21.93 6.48
N ALA A 58 -11.46 20.81 7.19
CA ALA A 58 -11.59 20.77 8.64
C ALA A 58 -10.73 19.66 9.28
N PRO A 59 -9.39 19.75 9.27
CA PRO A 59 -8.51 18.69 9.77
C PRO A 59 -8.77 18.32 11.24
N SER A 60 -9.14 19.32 12.05
CA SER A 60 -9.41 19.15 13.49
C SER A 60 -10.62 18.26 13.79
N GLU A 61 -11.62 18.19 12.90
CA GLU A 61 -12.81 17.33 13.05
C GLU A 61 -12.48 15.85 12.89
N TYR A 62 -11.37 15.54 12.21
CA TYR A 62 -10.97 14.17 11.90
C TYR A 62 -9.81 13.66 12.74
N VAL A 63 -9.36 14.41 13.75
CA VAL A 63 -8.25 13.99 14.63
C VAL A 63 -8.52 12.61 15.23
N GLY A 64 -7.52 11.72 15.14
CA GLY A 64 -7.61 10.34 15.62
C GLY A 64 -8.26 9.36 14.63
N ARG A 65 -8.82 9.83 13.51
CA ARG A 65 -9.27 8.96 12.42
C ARG A 65 -8.07 8.51 11.59
N THR A 66 -8.05 7.24 11.19
CA THR A 66 -7.05 6.70 10.26
C THR A 66 -7.58 6.82 8.85
N VAL A 67 -6.80 7.44 7.96
CA VAL A 67 -7.17 7.69 6.56
C VAL A 67 -6.09 7.13 5.64
N MET A 68 -6.43 6.97 4.36
CA MET A 68 -5.50 6.58 3.31
C MET A 68 -5.50 7.62 2.20
N ILE A 69 -4.35 8.27 1.99
CA ILE A 69 -4.20 9.37 1.03
C ILE A 69 -2.98 9.12 0.17
N GLY A 70 -3.18 9.13 -1.15
CA GLY A 70 -2.08 9.07 -2.10
C GLY A 70 -1.56 10.44 -2.51
N GLY A 71 -0.31 10.47 -2.96
CA GLY A 71 0.30 11.69 -3.45
C GLY A 71 1.71 11.49 -3.98
N ASN A 72 2.33 12.58 -4.42
CA ASN A 72 3.74 12.62 -4.78
C ASN A 72 4.52 13.43 -3.76
N VAL A 73 5.67 12.90 -3.36
CA VAL A 73 6.60 13.59 -2.46
C VAL A 73 7.06 14.90 -3.13
N ILE A 74 6.84 16.01 -2.44
CA ILE A 74 7.39 17.32 -2.78
C ILE A 74 8.73 17.51 -2.08
N LYS A 75 8.80 17.14 -0.80
CA LYS A 75 10.00 17.26 0.02
C LYS A 75 10.00 16.22 1.14
N ALA A 76 11.18 15.69 1.46
CA ALA A 76 11.41 14.91 2.65
C ALA A 76 12.50 15.59 3.50
N LYS A 77 12.35 15.61 4.83
CA LYS A 77 13.38 16.12 5.74
C LYS A 77 13.36 15.39 7.09
N ARG A 78 14.51 15.39 7.77
CA ARG A 78 14.60 14.97 9.17
C ARG A 78 14.16 16.12 10.08
N THR A 79 13.41 15.79 11.11
CA THR A 79 12.98 16.67 12.20
C THR A 79 13.20 15.97 13.53
N GLU A 80 12.96 16.65 14.66
CA GLU A 80 12.98 16.04 15.99
C GLU A 80 11.91 14.96 16.16
N ALA A 81 10.76 15.11 15.48
CA ALA A 81 9.65 14.16 15.53
C ALA A 81 9.83 12.95 14.59
N GLY A 82 10.88 12.92 13.76
CA GLY A 82 11.12 11.88 12.76
C GLY A 82 11.29 12.43 11.35
N THR A 83 10.98 11.62 10.34
CA THR A 83 11.01 12.06 8.94
C THR A 83 9.68 12.68 8.56
N GLU A 84 9.69 13.97 8.23
CA GLU A 84 8.52 14.66 7.72
C GLU A 84 8.55 14.67 6.19
N LEU A 85 7.42 14.29 5.58
CA LEU A 85 7.18 14.34 4.16
C LEU A 85 6.14 15.43 3.88
N GLU A 86 6.47 16.36 2.98
CA GLU A 86 5.50 17.23 2.33
C GLU A 86 5.07 16.56 1.02
N ILE A 87 3.77 16.33 0.88
CA ILE A 87 3.20 15.51 -0.18
C ILE A 87 2.12 16.31 -0.91
N LEU A 88 2.17 16.31 -2.24
CA LEU A 88 1.08 16.81 -3.08
C LEU A 88 0.08 15.68 -3.27
N GLN A 89 -1.15 15.85 -2.79
CA GLN A 89 -2.19 14.84 -2.91
C GLN A 89 -2.49 14.54 -4.38
N LEU A 90 -2.70 13.25 -4.67
CA LEU A 90 -3.20 12.78 -5.96
C LEU A 90 -4.64 12.29 -5.78
N PRO A 91 -5.58 12.70 -6.65
CA PRO A 91 -6.94 12.20 -6.63
C PRO A 91 -6.98 10.68 -6.72
N THR A 92 -7.91 10.10 -5.96
CA THR A 92 -8.24 8.67 -6.01
C THR A 92 -9.42 8.48 -6.94
N GLU A 93 -9.29 7.60 -7.94
CA GLU A 93 -10.42 7.21 -8.80
C GLU A 93 -11.37 6.24 -8.07
N LYS A 94 -12.51 5.92 -8.70
CA LYS A 94 -13.60 5.14 -8.09
C LYS A 94 -13.17 3.77 -7.57
N GLU A 95 -12.12 3.19 -8.16
CA GLU A 95 -11.57 1.89 -7.80
C GLU A 95 -10.46 1.97 -6.74
N GLY A 96 -10.26 3.13 -6.09
CA GLY A 96 -9.20 3.28 -5.09
C GLY A 96 -7.80 3.49 -5.68
N THR A 97 -7.69 3.56 -7.02
CA THR A 97 -6.42 3.74 -7.73
C THR A 97 -6.02 5.22 -7.74
N LEU A 98 -4.76 5.51 -7.42
CA LEU A 98 -4.23 6.87 -7.51
C LEU A 98 -4.07 7.29 -8.96
N THR A 99 -4.51 8.51 -9.27
CA THR A 99 -4.22 9.15 -10.55
C THR A 99 -2.79 9.69 -10.59
N GLU A 100 -2.20 9.80 -11.78
CA GLU A 100 -0.97 10.57 -12.00
C GLU A 100 -1.26 12.05 -12.31
N GLU A 101 -2.53 12.47 -12.27
CA GLU A 101 -3.01 13.78 -12.72
C GLU A 101 -2.81 14.86 -11.66
N ARG A 102 -1.55 15.28 -11.47
CA ARG A 102 -1.14 16.31 -10.50
C ARG A 102 -1.94 17.61 -10.57
N LEU A 103 -2.44 17.99 -11.76
CA LEU A 103 -3.23 19.20 -11.97
C LEU A 103 -4.62 19.17 -11.30
N ARG A 104 -5.10 17.98 -10.95
CA ARG A 104 -6.36 17.79 -10.21
C ARG A 104 -6.15 17.67 -8.70
N SER A 105 -4.92 17.87 -8.20
CA SER A 105 -4.62 17.83 -6.78
C SER A 105 -5.50 18.80 -6.00
N GLU A 106 -6.03 18.33 -4.89
CA GLU A 106 -6.83 19.14 -3.97
C GLU A 106 -5.95 19.87 -2.94
N GLY A 107 -4.64 19.59 -2.87
CA GLY A 107 -3.70 20.31 -2.02
C GLY A 107 -2.49 19.50 -1.55
N ARG A 108 -1.76 20.10 -0.61
CA ARG A 108 -0.63 19.48 0.09
C ARG A 108 -1.00 19.08 1.52
N PHE A 109 -0.36 18.03 2.01
CA PHE A 109 -0.42 17.59 3.40
C PHE A 109 0.97 17.16 3.89
N LEU A 110 1.09 17.00 5.20
CA LEU A 110 2.30 16.50 5.86
C LEU A 110 2.07 15.10 6.41
N ALA A 111 3.07 14.24 6.28
CA ALA A 111 3.10 12.94 6.94
C ALA A 111 4.37 12.81 7.77
N VAL A 112 4.27 12.40 9.03
CA VAL A 112 5.43 12.23 9.92
C VAL A 112 5.65 10.76 10.23
N ARG A 113 6.85 10.27 9.89
CA ARG A 113 7.29 8.92 10.24
C ARG A 113 8.28 8.98 11.40
N GLU A 114 7.85 8.49 12.56
CA GLU A 114 8.69 8.45 13.77
C GLU A 114 9.87 7.48 13.64
N GLN A 115 9.65 6.31 13.03
CA GLN A 115 10.73 5.36 12.79
C GLN A 115 11.70 5.91 11.73
N PHE A 116 12.96 5.45 11.80
CA PHE A 116 13.98 5.88 10.88
C PHE A 116 13.58 5.60 9.43
N LEU A 117 13.54 6.66 8.63
CA LEU A 117 13.38 6.65 7.18
C LEU A 117 14.31 7.71 6.60
N ASP A 118 15.28 7.33 5.79
CA ASP A 118 16.21 8.32 5.22
C ASP A 118 15.47 9.23 4.22
N PRO A 119 15.44 10.57 4.40
CA PRO A 119 14.85 11.47 3.40
C PRO A 119 15.41 11.25 1.98
N ALA A 120 16.68 10.87 1.83
CA ALA A 120 17.30 10.62 0.54
C ALA A 120 16.74 9.39 -0.18
N SER A 121 16.08 8.46 0.53
CA SER A 121 15.42 7.31 -0.09
C SER A 121 14.05 7.66 -0.68
N LEU A 122 13.55 8.88 -0.47
CA LEU A 122 12.29 9.39 -1.01
C LEU A 122 12.54 10.66 -1.83
N PRO A 123 13.11 10.52 -3.05
CA PRO A 123 13.36 11.67 -3.91
C PRO A 123 12.06 12.40 -4.26
N GLN A 124 12.18 13.68 -4.60
CA GLN A 124 11.06 14.47 -5.08
C GLN A 124 10.40 13.80 -6.29
N GLY A 125 9.07 13.72 -6.28
CA GLY A 125 8.27 13.11 -7.33
C GLY A 125 7.91 11.65 -7.06
N THR A 126 8.48 10.99 -6.05
CA THR A 126 8.10 9.61 -5.69
C THR A 126 6.61 9.51 -5.39
N PRO A 127 5.85 8.65 -6.09
CA PRO A 127 4.46 8.36 -5.75
C PRO A 127 4.41 7.55 -4.46
N ILE A 128 3.50 7.90 -3.56
CA ILE A 128 3.38 7.29 -2.24
C ILE A 128 1.92 7.26 -1.79
N THR A 129 1.56 6.21 -1.06
CA THR A 129 0.29 6.12 -0.33
C THR A 129 0.59 6.20 1.16
N ILE A 130 -0.03 7.14 1.84
CA ILE A 130 0.06 7.30 3.30
C ILE A 130 -1.19 6.70 3.92
N ILE A 131 -1.01 5.72 4.80
CA ILE A 131 -2.01 5.29 5.77
C ILE A 131 -1.56 5.85 7.11
N GLY A 132 -2.33 6.79 7.65
CA GLY A 132 -1.93 7.56 8.82
C GLY A 132 -3.11 8.08 9.63
N THR A 133 -2.85 8.37 10.90
CA THR A 133 -3.85 8.91 11.82
C THR A 133 -3.79 10.43 11.79
N VAL A 134 -4.90 11.10 11.48
CA VAL A 134 -4.96 12.56 11.45
C VAL A 134 -4.55 13.13 12.82
N LYS A 135 -3.54 14.00 12.82
CA LYS A 135 -2.99 14.67 14.01
C LYS A 135 -3.48 16.11 14.17
N GLY A 136 -4.18 16.63 13.17
CA GLY A 136 -4.67 18.02 13.12
C GLY A 136 -4.02 18.76 11.95
N GLU A 137 -3.58 19.99 12.20
CA GLU A 137 -3.04 20.87 11.17
C GLU A 137 -1.88 21.75 11.65
N THR A 138 -1.11 22.27 10.70
CA THR A 138 -0.13 23.32 10.96
C THR A 138 -0.14 24.34 9.82
N THR A 139 -0.09 25.62 10.18
CA THR A 139 0.05 26.70 9.21
C THR A 139 1.52 27.06 9.03
N ARG A 140 1.98 27.10 7.78
CA ARG A 140 3.35 27.48 7.41
C ARG A 140 3.31 28.40 6.20
N GLN A 141 4.35 29.20 6.00
CA GLN A 141 4.52 29.91 4.74
C GLN A 141 4.71 28.94 3.59
N LEU A 142 3.95 29.18 2.53
CA LEU A 142 4.10 28.60 1.21
C LEU A 142 4.17 29.76 0.21
N ASP A 143 5.36 29.96 -0.34
CA ASP A 143 5.70 31.10 -1.19
C ASP A 143 5.40 32.43 -0.47
N GLU A 144 4.44 33.21 -0.96
CA GLU A 144 4.08 34.53 -0.42
C GLU A 144 2.82 34.51 0.47
N SER A 145 2.33 33.32 0.82
CA SER A 145 1.07 33.15 1.57
C SER A 145 1.19 32.12 2.69
N ASP A 146 0.30 32.19 3.66
CA ASP A 146 0.16 31.14 4.66
C ASP A 146 -0.68 29.98 4.10
N TYR A 147 -0.21 28.75 4.32
CA TYR A 147 -0.89 27.53 3.94
C TYR A 147 -1.06 26.60 5.14
N THR A 148 -2.29 26.15 5.36
CA THR A 148 -2.63 25.19 6.42
C THR A 148 -2.55 23.77 5.88
N TYR A 149 -1.60 23.00 6.42
CA TYR A 149 -1.38 21.61 6.08
C TYR A 149 -2.11 20.70 7.07
N PRO A 150 -2.96 19.76 6.61
CA PRO A 150 -3.32 18.59 7.40
C PRO A 150 -2.06 17.78 7.74
N ILE A 151 -2.01 17.20 8.94
CA ILE A 151 -0.91 16.35 9.41
C ILE A 151 -1.42 14.93 9.64
N LEU A 152 -0.70 13.96 9.08
CA LEU A 152 -0.87 12.52 9.31
C LEU A 152 0.33 11.93 10.07
#